data_AF-A0A3D5XBI1-F1
#
_entry.id   AF-A0A3D5XBI1-F1
#
_cell.length_a   1.000
_cell.length_b   1.000
_cell.length_c   1.000
_cell.angle_alpha   90.00
_cell.angle_beta   90.00
_cell.angle_gamma   90.00
#
_symmetry.space_group_name_H-M   'P 1'
#
loop_
_entity.id
_entity.type
_entity.pdbx_description
1 polymer ?
#
loop_
_entity_poly.entity_id
_entity_poly.type
_entity_poly.pdbx_seq_one_letter_code
_entity_poly.pdbx_strand_id
1 'polypeptide(L)'
;MKINLKTVVTMALLATLWSCQETGTDQKSEPITPDVELTAEEITNGVLTPEVLWKFGRIGSTQLSPDVQSVLFTITRFSMEANKGVTNIFTIPVVGGEPQELTTNKTNDFSPQWRPDGAKIGFLSTRSGDTQLWEMNTDGTNPTQITKIEGGISSFAYAPTGDRILYTKNVQIEKTPTELHPDMPKVNVRISDNMMYRHWNYWRDGSFRHIFVASYTDGKIGEAKDIMEGEAWDSPMSPHFSDDDVVWSPCGKIIAYACKKMHGKDLAVSTNSDIYLYHIEDNLTENITEGMMGYDQHPVFSPDGKRIAWLSMETPGYESDLSRLFTIDLETGQRKYVTKGFDQNADNVAWSSCGSSLIFISGINATQQIYRVSLESSEIKKITDGWHNYTWFAPAKGTLVAQKMTMSMATEFFTINSETGEEKQLTHINKHIYDNIKMGEVTQRWIKTTDGKQMLVWVILPPNFDETKQYPTLLYCQGGPQSTVS
;
A
#
# COMPACT_ATOMS: atom_id res chain seq x y z
N MET A 1 4.40 28.40 -75.12
CA MET A 1 4.48 29.84 -75.40
C MET A 1 4.29 30.57 -74.07
N LYS A 2 5.31 31.28 -73.58
CA LYS A 2 5.20 32.16 -72.40
C LYS A 2 4.38 33.40 -72.78
N ILE A 3 3.60 33.95 -71.85
CA ILE A 3 3.48 35.39 -71.54
C ILE A 3 2.73 35.55 -70.21
N ASN A 4 2.99 36.69 -69.59
CA ASN A 4 2.98 37.01 -68.18
C ASN A 4 1.96 38.14 -67.89
N LEU A 5 1.48 38.17 -66.63
CA LEU A 5 1.23 39.35 -65.78
C LEU A 5 -0.10 40.17 -65.82
N LYS A 6 -0.61 40.40 -64.57
CA LYS A 6 -1.48 41.47 -64.02
C LYS A 6 -2.99 41.38 -64.33
N THR A 7 -3.94 41.43 -63.38
CA THR A 7 -4.12 42.38 -62.26
C THR A 7 -5.11 41.82 -61.21
N VAL A 8 -4.93 42.26 -59.95
CA VAL A 8 -5.65 41.99 -58.69
C VAL A 8 -7.05 42.63 -58.62
N VAL A 9 -8.07 41.94 -58.07
CA VAL A 9 -9.12 42.52 -57.18
C VAL A 9 -9.65 41.44 -56.20
N THR A 10 -9.30 41.63 -54.92
CA THR A 10 -10.06 41.46 -53.66
C THR A 10 -11.13 40.36 -53.51
N MET A 11 -10.89 39.41 -52.59
CA MET A 11 -11.95 38.76 -51.80
C MET A 11 -11.51 38.61 -50.34
N ALA A 12 -12.39 39.01 -49.44
CA ALA A 12 -12.18 39.12 -48.01
C ALA A 12 -12.01 37.75 -47.33
N LEU A 13 -10.98 37.62 -46.48
CA LEU A 13 -10.86 36.54 -45.51
C LEU A 13 -11.59 36.94 -44.22
N LEU A 14 -12.67 36.23 -43.90
CA LEU A 14 -13.17 36.11 -42.54
C LEU A 14 -12.30 35.08 -41.80
N ALA A 15 -11.46 35.57 -40.89
CA ALA A 15 -10.77 34.74 -39.91
C ALA A 15 -11.70 34.56 -38.70
N THR A 16 -12.32 33.40 -38.57
CA THR A 16 -12.91 32.97 -37.30
C THR A 16 -11.84 32.25 -36.50
N LEU A 17 -11.38 32.91 -35.45
CA LEU A 17 -10.63 32.32 -34.34
C LEU A 17 -11.50 31.23 -33.69
N TRP A 18 -11.12 29.96 -33.87
CA TRP A 18 -11.51 28.91 -32.95
C TRP A 18 -10.38 28.74 -31.95
N SER A 19 -10.60 29.30 -30.77
CA SER A 19 -9.88 28.90 -29.56
C SER A 19 -10.25 27.45 -29.27
N CYS A 20 -9.30 26.53 -29.42
CA CYS A 20 -9.41 25.22 -28.81
C CYS A 20 -9.40 25.41 -27.29
N GLN A 21 -10.58 25.43 -26.67
CA GLN A 21 -10.72 25.00 -25.30
C GLN A 21 -10.45 23.49 -25.29
N GLU A 22 -9.30 23.07 -24.79
CA GLU A 22 -9.11 21.69 -24.34
C GLU A 22 -9.97 21.47 -23.10
N THR A 23 -11.24 21.13 -23.33
CA THR A 23 -12.01 20.41 -22.33
C THR A 23 -11.41 19.00 -22.28
N GLY A 24 -10.79 18.66 -21.14
CA GLY A 24 -10.33 17.30 -20.84
C GLY A 24 -11.50 16.35 -21.05
N THR A 25 -11.45 15.61 -22.15
CA THR A 25 -12.45 14.60 -22.49
C THR A 25 -12.03 13.34 -21.76
N ASP A 26 -12.89 12.86 -20.85
CA ASP A 26 -12.82 11.51 -20.32
C ASP A 26 -12.57 10.56 -21.50
N GLN A 27 -11.39 9.94 -21.56
CA GLN A 27 -11.17 8.86 -22.52
C GLN A 27 -12.13 7.75 -22.10
N LYS A 28 -13.23 7.61 -22.85
CA LYS A 28 -14.22 6.55 -22.67
C LYS A 28 -13.57 5.22 -23.06
N SER A 29 -12.77 4.64 -22.17
CA SER A 29 -12.41 3.23 -22.23
C SER A 29 -13.69 2.41 -22.07
N GLU A 30 -13.87 1.43 -22.94
CA GLU A 30 -14.92 0.43 -22.73
C GLU A 30 -14.63 -0.35 -21.43
N PRO A 31 -15.67 -0.67 -20.63
CA PRO A 31 -15.48 -1.47 -19.43
C PRO A 31 -14.83 -2.82 -19.77
N ILE A 32 -13.83 -3.22 -18.99
CA ILE A 32 -13.24 -4.56 -19.10
C ILE A 32 -14.13 -5.53 -18.31
N THR A 33 -14.49 -6.64 -18.93
CA THR A 33 -15.24 -7.72 -18.25
C THR A 33 -14.24 -8.71 -17.65
N PRO A 34 -14.07 -8.78 -16.32
CA PRO A 34 -13.22 -9.78 -15.69
C PRO A 34 -13.83 -11.17 -15.74
N ASP A 35 -12.98 -12.19 -15.77
CA ASP A 35 -13.35 -13.59 -15.65
C ASP A 35 -13.64 -13.88 -14.17
N VAL A 36 -14.92 -14.00 -13.78
CA VAL A 36 -15.32 -14.23 -12.39
C VAL A 36 -16.07 -15.53 -12.22
N GLU A 37 -16.99 -15.83 -13.15
CA GLU A 37 -17.85 -17.00 -13.08
C GLU A 37 -17.13 -18.29 -13.47
N LEU A 38 -17.42 -19.36 -12.75
CA LEU A 38 -16.96 -20.69 -13.12
C LEU A 38 -17.75 -21.24 -14.30
N THR A 39 -17.08 -21.97 -15.19
CA THR A 39 -17.75 -22.70 -16.26
C THR A 39 -18.39 -23.99 -15.71
N ALA A 40 -19.36 -24.54 -16.43
CA ALA A 40 -19.96 -25.83 -16.05
C ALA A 40 -18.92 -26.96 -15.98
N GLU A 41 -17.89 -26.92 -16.83
CA GLU A 41 -16.79 -27.89 -16.83
C GLU A 41 -15.92 -27.73 -15.58
N GLU A 42 -15.56 -26.51 -15.20
CA GLU A 42 -14.79 -26.24 -13.98
C GLU A 42 -15.53 -26.69 -12.71
N ILE A 43 -16.83 -26.42 -12.62
CA ILE A 43 -17.69 -26.89 -11.52
C ILE A 43 -17.73 -28.41 -11.48
N THR A 44 -17.88 -29.06 -12.63
CA THR A 44 -17.94 -30.53 -12.72
C THR A 44 -16.61 -31.17 -12.33
N ASN A 45 -15.49 -30.56 -12.74
CA ASN A 45 -14.15 -31.04 -12.39
C ASN A 45 -13.82 -30.81 -10.91
N GLY A 46 -14.31 -29.72 -10.31
CA GLY A 46 -14.26 -29.47 -8.88
C GLY A 46 -12.85 -29.30 -8.30
N VAL A 47 -11.87 -28.91 -9.12
CA VAL A 47 -10.46 -28.76 -8.74
C VAL A 47 -9.92 -27.40 -9.15
N LEU A 48 -8.95 -26.89 -8.40
CA LEU A 48 -8.31 -25.60 -8.66
C LEU A 48 -7.34 -25.72 -9.84
N THR A 49 -7.74 -25.23 -11.02
CA THR A 49 -6.86 -25.09 -12.19
C THR A 49 -6.24 -23.69 -12.25
N PRO A 50 -5.19 -23.47 -13.07
CA PRO A 50 -4.65 -22.13 -13.31
C PRO A 50 -5.71 -21.13 -13.80
N GLU A 51 -6.66 -21.56 -14.63
CA GLU A 51 -7.76 -20.74 -15.14
C GLU A 51 -8.70 -20.34 -14.02
N VAL A 52 -9.07 -21.27 -13.13
CA VAL A 52 -9.88 -20.98 -11.93
C VAL A 52 -9.15 -20.02 -11.00
N LEU A 53 -7.83 -20.15 -10.83
CA LEU A 53 -7.02 -19.24 -10.01
C LEU A 53 -7.07 -17.78 -10.50
N TRP A 54 -7.20 -17.55 -11.80
CA TRP A 54 -7.35 -16.20 -12.35
C TRP A 54 -8.71 -15.57 -12.04
N LYS A 55 -9.72 -16.37 -11.69
CA LYS A 55 -11.09 -15.92 -11.37
C LYS A 55 -11.28 -15.41 -9.94
N PHE A 56 -10.24 -15.52 -9.10
CA PHE A 56 -10.28 -14.98 -7.74
C PHE A 56 -10.30 -13.44 -7.74
N GLY A 57 -11.22 -12.89 -6.96
CA GLY A 57 -11.14 -11.50 -6.50
C GLY A 57 -10.06 -11.37 -5.44
N ARG A 58 -9.11 -10.45 -5.65
CA ARG A 58 -7.98 -10.21 -4.74
C ARG A 58 -8.24 -8.92 -3.96
N ILE A 59 -8.45 -9.03 -2.65
CA ILE A 59 -8.55 -7.86 -1.76
C ILE A 59 -7.20 -7.14 -1.73
N GLY A 60 -7.24 -5.81 -1.84
CA GLY A 60 -6.06 -4.93 -1.83
C GLY A 60 -6.15 -3.83 -0.79
N SER A 61 -5.77 -2.60 -1.17
CA SER A 61 -5.78 -1.40 -0.31
C SER A 61 -7.04 -1.32 0.54
N THR A 62 -6.89 -1.01 1.82
CA THR A 62 -7.95 -1.14 2.83
C THR A 62 -7.89 0.02 3.82
N GLN A 63 -9.06 0.50 4.26
CA GLN A 63 -9.18 1.48 5.33
C GLN A 63 -10.49 1.29 6.11
N LEU A 64 -10.42 1.37 7.44
CA LEU A 64 -11.60 1.45 8.30
C LEU A 64 -12.18 2.88 8.29
N SER A 65 -13.51 3.02 8.29
CA SER A 65 -14.17 4.33 8.33
C SER A 65 -13.87 5.06 9.66
N PRO A 66 -13.87 6.42 9.67
CA PRO A 66 -13.61 7.20 10.89
C PRO A 66 -14.55 6.87 12.05
N ASP A 67 -15.79 6.49 11.75
CA ASP A 67 -16.80 6.11 12.73
C ASP A 67 -16.77 4.62 13.13
N VAL A 68 -15.83 3.86 12.55
CA VAL A 68 -15.59 2.41 12.69
C VAL A 68 -16.74 1.50 12.28
N GLN A 69 -17.65 1.98 11.42
CA GLN A 69 -18.83 1.21 10.99
C GLN A 69 -18.65 0.47 9.67
N SER A 70 -17.70 0.86 8.83
CA SER A 70 -17.52 0.30 7.48
C SER A 70 -16.06 0.13 7.12
N VAL A 71 -15.76 -0.87 6.30
CA VAL A 71 -14.45 -1.12 5.71
C VAL A 71 -14.50 -0.74 4.24
N LEU A 72 -13.61 0.16 3.83
CA LEU A 72 -13.38 0.54 2.45
C LEU A 72 -12.18 -0.23 1.93
N PHE A 73 -12.29 -0.84 0.76
CA PHE A 73 -11.23 -1.68 0.23
C PHE A 73 -11.28 -1.77 -1.29
N THR A 74 -10.25 -2.36 -1.90
CA THR A 74 -10.26 -2.66 -3.34
C THR A 74 -10.35 -4.16 -3.61
N ILE A 75 -10.96 -4.54 -4.73
CA ILE A 75 -10.85 -5.89 -5.29
C ILE A 75 -10.24 -5.78 -6.69
N THR A 76 -9.16 -6.51 -6.93
CA THR A 76 -8.59 -6.70 -8.28
C THR A 76 -9.07 -8.01 -8.87
N ARG A 77 -9.57 -7.95 -10.10
CA ARG A 77 -9.99 -9.10 -10.93
C ARG A 77 -9.30 -9.04 -12.29
N PHE A 78 -9.23 -10.16 -13.01
CA PHE A 78 -8.50 -10.25 -14.27
C PHE A 78 -9.40 -10.68 -15.41
N SER A 79 -9.11 -10.17 -16.60
CA SER A 79 -9.63 -10.65 -17.87
C SER A 79 -8.48 -11.24 -18.66
N MET A 80 -8.54 -12.55 -18.92
CA MET A 80 -7.54 -13.26 -19.71
C MET A 80 -7.60 -12.85 -21.18
N GLU A 81 -8.79 -12.63 -21.73
CA GLU A 81 -8.98 -12.15 -23.11
C GLU A 81 -8.36 -10.77 -23.31
N ALA A 82 -8.60 -9.84 -22.37
CA ALA A 82 -8.02 -8.50 -22.45
C ALA A 82 -6.56 -8.44 -21.99
N ASN A 83 -6.04 -9.51 -21.38
CA ASN A 83 -4.75 -9.57 -20.69
C ASN A 83 -4.55 -8.39 -19.73
N LYS A 84 -5.57 -8.11 -18.91
CA LYS A 84 -5.62 -6.93 -18.02
C LYS A 84 -6.26 -7.26 -16.68
N GLY A 85 -5.75 -6.61 -15.64
CA GLY A 85 -6.42 -6.50 -14.34
C GLY A 85 -7.29 -5.25 -14.27
N VAL A 86 -8.39 -5.35 -13.54
CA VAL A 86 -9.27 -4.24 -13.18
C VAL A 86 -9.37 -4.18 -11.66
N THR A 87 -9.14 -3.01 -11.09
CA THR A 87 -9.28 -2.75 -9.66
C THR A 87 -10.44 -1.81 -9.42
N ASN A 88 -11.38 -2.25 -8.59
CA ASN A 88 -12.55 -1.49 -8.19
C ASN A 88 -12.58 -1.32 -6.67
N ILE A 89 -13.19 -0.23 -6.22
CA ILE A 89 -13.39 0.13 -4.82
C ILE A 89 -14.71 -0.46 -4.33
N PHE A 90 -14.69 -1.06 -3.15
CA PHE A 90 -15.80 -1.66 -2.44
C PHE A 90 -15.91 -1.12 -1.02
N THR A 91 -17.11 -1.17 -0.45
CA THR A 91 -17.34 -0.96 0.98
C THR A 91 -18.16 -2.10 1.57
N ILE A 92 -17.93 -2.41 2.85
CA ILE A 92 -18.75 -3.38 3.60
C ILE A 92 -18.96 -2.89 5.05
N PRO A 93 -20.17 -3.01 5.63
CA PRO A 93 -20.37 -2.76 7.05
C PRO A 93 -19.57 -3.73 7.93
N VAL A 94 -19.01 -3.25 9.04
CA VAL A 94 -18.29 -4.06 10.04
C VAL A 94 -19.21 -5.09 10.71
N VAL A 95 -20.53 -4.89 10.67
CA VAL A 95 -21.52 -5.87 11.12
C VAL A 95 -21.67 -7.07 10.16
N GLY A 96 -21.08 -6.99 8.97
CA GLY A 96 -21.20 -7.95 7.87
C GLY A 96 -22.28 -7.57 6.85
N GLY A 97 -22.46 -8.43 5.85
CA GLY A 97 -23.38 -8.22 4.73
C GLY A 97 -22.68 -8.46 3.39
N GLU A 98 -23.36 -8.08 2.31
CA GLU A 98 -22.75 -8.12 0.97
C GLU A 98 -21.93 -6.85 0.73
N PRO A 99 -20.69 -6.95 0.22
CA PRO A 99 -19.92 -5.79 -0.21
C PRO A 99 -20.64 -5.00 -1.30
N GLN A 100 -20.64 -3.68 -1.18
CA GLN A 100 -21.13 -2.77 -2.21
C GLN A 100 -19.95 -2.30 -3.08
N GLU A 101 -20.06 -2.51 -4.39
CA GLU A 101 -19.14 -1.94 -5.37
C GLU A 101 -19.43 -0.46 -5.58
N LEU A 102 -18.41 0.39 -5.50
CA LEU A 102 -18.52 1.86 -5.59
C LEU A 102 -18.04 2.42 -6.93
N THR A 103 -17.24 1.66 -7.68
CA THR A 103 -16.63 2.09 -8.95
C THR A 103 -16.84 1.05 -10.05
N THR A 104 -16.77 1.47 -11.31
CA THR A 104 -17.02 0.60 -12.47
C THR A 104 -15.74 0.14 -13.15
N ASN A 105 -15.79 -0.96 -13.92
CA ASN A 105 -14.63 -1.56 -14.62
C ASN A 105 -14.06 -0.76 -15.81
N LYS A 106 -14.32 0.54 -15.87
CA LYS A 106 -13.83 1.41 -16.96
C LYS A 106 -12.37 1.78 -16.77
N THR A 107 -11.94 1.94 -15.51
CA THR A 107 -10.59 2.40 -15.14
C THR A 107 -10.14 1.70 -13.87
N ASN A 108 -8.82 1.73 -13.61
CA ASN A 108 -8.31 1.27 -12.32
C ASN A 108 -8.48 2.39 -11.29
N ASP A 109 -9.24 2.09 -10.25
CA ASP A 109 -9.48 2.98 -9.11
C ASP A 109 -8.89 2.32 -7.85
N PHE A 110 -7.94 2.98 -7.19
CA PHE A 110 -7.11 2.39 -6.13
C PHE A 110 -6.75 3.39 -5.02
N SER A 111 -6.09 2.90 -3.96
CA SER A 111 -5.75 3.65 -2.75
C SER A 111 -6.93 4.48 -2.19
N PRO A 112 -8.11 3.86 -1.94
CA PRO A 112 -9.27 4.60 -1.47
C PRO A 112 -9.09 5.03 -0.02
N GLN A 113 -9.52 6.25 0.31
CA GLN A 113 -9.51 6.79 1.66
C GLN A 113 -10.81 7.53 1.97
N TRP A 114 -11.35 7.32 3.15
CA TRP A 114 -12.36 8.17 3.74
C TRP A 114 -11.81 9.58 3.96
N ARG A 115 -12.60 10.58 3.57
CA ARG A 115 -12.40 11.92 4.08
C ARG A 115 -12.60 11.90 5.61
N PRO A 116 -11.86 12.71 6.41
CA PRO A 116 -11.91 12.61 7.87
C PRO A 116 -13.31 12.81 8.48
N ASP A 117 -14.18 13.55 7.80
CA ASP A 117 -15.58 13.76 8.19
C ASP A 117 -16.52 12.59 7.85
N GLY A 118 -16.02 11.57 7.14
CA GLY A 118 -16.77 10.41 6.68
C GLY A 118 -17.75 10.68 5.53
N ALA A 119 -17.83 11.91 5.01
CA ALA A 119 -18.87 12.28 4.04
C ALA A 119 -18.49 12.01 2.58
N LYS A 120 -17.20 11.76 2.30
CA LYS A 120 -16.66 11.50 0.96
C LYS A 120 -15.61 10.41 1.02
N ILE A 121 -15.36 9.82 -0.15
CA ILE A 121 -14.25 8.91 -0.39
C ILE A 121 -13.33 9.56 -1.43
N GLY A 122 -12.07 9.79 -1.06
CA GLY A 122 -10.99 10.09 -1.98
C GLY A 122 -10.37 8.80 -2.53
N PHE A 123 -9.86 8.82 -3.76
CA PHE A 123 -9.17 7.68 -4.36
C PHE A 123 -8.30 8.11 -5.55
N LEU A 124 -7.35 7.27 -5.93
CA LEU A 124 -6.52 7.47 -7.11
C LEU A 124 -7.14 6.81 -8.34
N SER A 125 -7.10 7.53 -9.47
CA SER A 125 -7.59 7.02 -10.75
C SER A 125 -6.76 7.53 -11.92
N THR A 126 -6.62 6.70 -12.95
CA THR A 126 -5.95 7.02 -14.23
C THR A 126 -6.93 7.51 -15.30
N ARG A 127 -8.20 7.76 -14.96
CA ARG A 127 -9.24 8.09 -15.95
C ARG A 127 -9.00 9.37 -16.75
N SER A 128 -8.17 10.28 -16.22
CA SER A 128 -7.72 11.52 -16.88
C SER A 128 -6.39 11.37 -17.63
N GLY A 129 -5.86 10.15 -17.81
CA GLY A 129 -4.54 9.89 -18.38
C GLY A 129 -3.51 9.58 -17.28
N ASP A 130 -3.04 10.62 -16.58
CA ASP A 130 -2.18 10.46 -15.41
C ASP A 130 -2.99 10.07 -14.16
N THR A 131 -2.32 9.45 -13.19
CA THR A 131 -2.89 9.18 -11.87
C THR A 131 -3.16 10.48 -11.13
N GLN A 132 -4.42 10.70 -10.76
CA GLN A 132 -4.87 11.89 -10.03
C GLN A 132 -5.73 11.48 -8.84
N LEU A 133 -5.89 12.40 -7.88
CA LEU A 133 -6.87 12.28 -6.82
C LEU A 133 -8.26 12.62 -7.36
N TRP A 134 -9.22 11.76 -7.03
CA TRP A 134 -10.64 11.91 -7.28
C TRP A 134 -11.41 11.76 -5.96
N GLU A 135 -12.58 12.37 -5.89
CA GLU A 135 -13.52 12.17 -4.79
C GLU A 135 -14.88 11.72 -5.29
N MET A 136 -15.58 10.93 -4.49
CA MET A 136 -16.97 10.54 -4.72
C MET A 136 -17.78 10.58 -3.41
N ASN A 137 -19.11 10.54 -3.55
CA ASN A 137 -20.00 10.24 -2.44
C ASN A 137 -19.74 8.83 -1.88
N THR A 138 -20.16 8.59 -0.64
CA THR A 138 -19.97 7.29 0.04
C THR A 138 -20.72 6.13 -0.62
N ASP A 139 -21.68 6.44 -1.48
CA ASP A 139 -22.43 5.47 -2.30
C ASP A 139 -21.84 5.26 -3.71
N GLY A 140 -20.68 5.88 -4.00
CA GLY A 140 -20.00 5.81 -5.30
C GLY A 140 -20.44 6.87 -6.32
N THR A 141 -21.44 7.70 -6.00
CA THR A 141 -21.97 8.70 -6.94
C THR A 141 -21.12 9.98 -6.99
N ASN A 142 -21.30 10.77 -8.06
CA ASN A 142 -20.65 12.07 -8.27
C ASN A 142 -19.10 12.06 -8.20
N PRO A 143 -18.41 11.15 -8.91
CA PRO A 143 -16.96 11.18 -8.98
C PRO A 143 -16.47 12.50 -9.60
N THR A 144 -15.55 13.19 -8.92
CA THR A 144 -15.01 14.49 -9.32
C THR A 144 -13.49 14.47 -9.19
N GLN A 145 -12.78 14.98 -10.20
CA GLN A 145 -11.32 15.11 -10.17
C GLN A 145 -10.91 16.26 -9.26
N ILE A 146 -10.03 15.98 -8.30
CA ILE A 146 -9.53 16.96 -7.32
C ILE A 146 -8.20 17.55 -7.74
N THR A 147 -7.28 16.72 -8.25
CA THR A 147 -5.96 17.18 -8.70
C THR A 147 -5.82 17.16 -10.22
N LYS A 148 -5.05 18.11 -10.75
CA LYS A 148 -4.62 18.20 -12.15
C LYS A 148 -3.12 18.49 -12.20
N ILE A 149 -2.33 17.60 -11.59
CA ILE A 149 -0.89 17.77 -11.43
C ILE A 149 -0.18 17.12 -12.61
N GLU A 150 0.69 17.86 -13.29
CA GLU A 150 1.52 17.33 -14.38
C GLU A 150 2.38 16.16 -13.90
N GLY A 151 2.36 15.05 -14.65
CA GLY A 151 3.03 13.79 -14.29
C GLY A 151 2.30 12.96 -13.23
N GLY A 152 1.15 13.44 -12.76
CA GLY A 152 0.33 12.75 -11.77
C GLY A 152 0.86 12.80 -10.34
N ILE A 153 0.12 12.13 -9.46
CA ILE A 153 0.51 11.84 -8.08
C ILE A 153 0.57 10.33 -7.88
N SER A 154 1.18 9.88 -6.80
CA SER A 154 1.38 8.45 -6.54
C SER A 154 0.73 7.95 -5.26
N SER A 155 0.60 8.80 -4.26
CA SER A 155 -0.19 8.53 -3.04
C SER A 155 -0.78 9.84 -2.51
N PHE A 156 -1.77 9.74 -1.63
CA PHE A 156 -2.35 10.90 -0.94
C PHE A 156 -2.83 10.52 0.46
N ALA A 157 -2.97 11.53 1.32
CA ALA A 157 -3.61 11.40 2.63
C ALA A 157 -4.29 12.71 3.03
N TYR A 158 -5.55 12.64 3.47
CA TYR A 158 -6.19 13.77 4.13
C TYR A 158 -5.55 14.02 5.50
N ALA A 159 -5.29 15.28 5.85
CA ALA A 159 -4.96 15.62 7.23
C ALA A 159 -6.17 15.32 8.13
N PRO A 160 -5.99 14.84 9.37
CA PRO A 160 -7.10 14.52 10.28
C PRO A 160 -8.06 15.69 10.55
N THR A 161 -7.58 16.92 10.39
CA THR A 161 -8.34 18.17 10.48
C THR A 161 -9.28 18.40 9.29
N GLY A 162 -9.07 17.72 8.16
CA GLY A 162 -9.89 17.85 6.95
C GLY A 162 -9.64 19.11 6.12
N ASP A 163 -8.66 19.94 6.48
CA ASP A 163 -8.34 21.23 5.83
C ASP A 163 -7.09 21.17 4.94
N ARG A 164 -6.43 20.01 4.85
CA ARG A 164 -5.20 19.79 4.07
C ARG A 164 -5.17 18.41 3.45
N ILE A 165 -4.40 18.30 2.38
CA ILE A 165 -4.03 17.03 1.75
C ILE A 165 -2.51 16.98 1.66
N LEU A 166 -1.97 15.81 1.99
CA LEU A 166 -0.64 15.38 1.61
C LEU A 166 -0.75 14.54 0.35
N TYR A 167 0.19 14.69 -0.59
CA TYR A 167 0.34 13.76 -1.70
C TYR A 167 1.82 13.59 -2.04
N THR A 168 2.13 12.53 -2.78
CA THR A 168 3.50 12.29 -3.25
C THR A 168 3.57 12.31 -4.76
N LYS A 169 4.67 12.82 -5.32
CA LYS A 169 4.94 12.76 -6.77
C LYS A 169 6.44 12.70 -7.04
N ASN A 170 6.81 12.26 -8.24
CA ASN A 170 8.20 12.34 -8.70
C ASN A 170 8.57 13.80 -9.00
N VAL A 171 9.74 14.22 -8.55
CA VAL A 171 10.35 15.51 -8.85
C VAL A 171 11.69 15.25 -9.52
N GLN A 172 11.92 15.83 -10.69
CA GLN A 172 13.20 15.76 -11.38
C GLN A 172 14.21 16.67 -10.65
N ILE A 173 15.23 16.08 -10.04
CA ILE A 173 16.25 16.80 -9.26
C ILE A 173 17.59 16.78 -9.99
N GLU A 174 18.01 15.61 -10.46
CA GLU A 174 19.21 15.47 -11.28
C GLU A 174 18.90 15.79 -12.74
N LYS A 175 19.92 16.24 -13.48
CA LYS A 175 19.75 16.60 -14.89
C LYS A 175 19.51 15.37 -15.76
N THR A 176 18.57 15.49 -16.68
CA THR A 176 18.33 14.49 -17.71
C THR A 176 19.47 14.45 -18.74
N PRO A 177 19.63 13.36 -19.50
CA PRO A 177 20.62 13.28 -20.59
C PRO A 177 20.49 14.42 -21.63
N THR A 178 19.26 14.85 -21.92
CA THR A 178 18.98 15.98 -22.84
C THR A 178 19.48 17.32 -22.29
N GLU A 179 19.36 17.54 -20.99
CA GLU A 179 19.86 18.76 -20.33
C GLU A 179 21.38 18.75 -20.18
N LEU A 180 22.00 17.57 -20.01
CA LEU A 180 23.45 17.41 -19.96
C LEU A 180 24.12 17.55 -21.33
N HIS A 181 23.43 17.11 -22.40
CA HIS A 181 23.95 17.10 -23.77
C HIS A 181 23.00 17.84 -24.73
N PRO A 182 22.83 19.16 -24.59
CA PRO A 182 21.92 19.94 -25.44
C PRO A 182 22.36 19.99 -26.92
N ASP A 183 23.62 19.67 -27.21
CA ASP A 183 24.19 19.53 -28.54
C ASP A 183 23.80 18.21 -29.25
N MET A 184 23.22 17.26 -28.51
CA MET A 184 22.82 15.94 -29.01
C MET A 184 21.29 15.78 -29.01
N PRO A 185 20.55 16.35 -29.99
CA PRO A 185 19.09 16.39 -29.99
C PRO A 185 18.40 15.01 -30.13
N LYS A 186 19.17 13.93 -30.32
CA LYS A 186 18.69 12.53 -30.38
C LYS A 186 19.16 11.69 -29.18
N VAL A 187 19.71 12.32 -28.14
CA VAL A 187 20.19 11.59 -26.96
C VAL A 187 19.03 10.81 -26.33
N ASN A 188 19.21 9.50 -26.22
CA ASN A 188 18.24 8.57 -25.65
C ASN A 188 19.01 7.43 -24.97
N VAL A 189 19.78 7.79 -23.95
CA VAL A 189 20.62 6.89 -23.17
C VAL A 189 20.32 7.11 -21.70
N ARG A 190 20.52 6.10 -20.85
CA ARG A 190 20.56 6.30 -19.40
C ARG A 190 22.00 6.59 -19.00
N ILE A 191 22.22 7.70 -18.30
CA ILE A 191 23.51 8.04 -17.70
C ILE A 191 23.46 7.55 -16.25
N SER A 192 24.45 6.76 -15.83
CA SER A 192 24.53 6.22 -14.48
C SER A 192 25.98 6.30 -14.00
N ASP A 193 26.25 7.29 -13.17
CA ASP A 193 27.56 7.61 -12.60
C ASP A 193 27.66 7.24 -11.10
N ASN A 194 26.55 6.77 -10.51
CA ASN A 194 26.44 6.39 -9.10
C ASN A 194 25.94 4.94 -8.92
N MET A 195 26.27 4.34 -7.77
CA MET A 195 25.68 3.06 -7.34
C MET A 195 24.18 3.24 -7.01
N MET A 196 23.45 2.12 -6.93
CA MET A 196 21.97 2.10 -6.84
C MET A 196 21.24 2.77 -8.01
N TYR A 197 21.83 2.76 -9.21
CA TYR A 197 21.17 3.19 -10.45
C TYR A 197 19.92 2.35 -10.81
N ARG A 198 19.72 1.22 -10.14
CA ARG A 198 18.56 0.33 -10.27
C ARG A 198 18.31 -0.43 -8.97
N HIS A 199 17.05 -0.51 -8.55
CA HIS A 199 16.57 -1.38 -7.49
C HIS A 199 15.49 -2.31 -8.07
N TRP A 200 15.81 -3.58 -8.29
CA TRP A 200 14.97 -4.58 -8.98
C TRP A 200 14.46 -4.14 -10.35
N ASN A 201 13.21 -3.72 -10.51
CA ASN A 201 12.63 -3.23 -11.76
C ASN A 201 12.50 -1.69 -11.81
N TYR A 202 12.85 -1.00 -10.72
CA TYR A 202 12.86 0.44 -10.63
C TYR A 202 14.24 0.98 -11.03
N TRP A 203 14.28 1.88 -12.00
CA TRP A 203 15.50 2.50 -12.51
C TRP A 203 15.57 3.95 -12.05
N ARG A 204 16.75 4.40 -11.64
CA ARG A 204 16.99 5.83 -11.40
C ARG A 204 17.06 6.56 -12.74
N ASP A 205 16.34 7.65 -12.82
CA ASP A 205 16.31 8.60 -13.95
C ASP A 205 16.59 10.05 -13.50
N GLY A 206 17.04 10.22 -12.25
CA GLY A 206 17.27 11.52 -11.64
C GLY A 206 16.04 12.14 -10.97
N SER A 207 14.90 11.46 -11.03
CA SER A 207 13.70 11.84 -10.26
C SER A 207 13.63 11.13 -8.91
N PHE A 208 13.05 11.83 -7.93
CA PHE A 208 12.87 11.35 -6.55
C PHE A 208 11.43 11.56 -6.10
N ARG A 209 10.91 10.65 -5.28
CA ARG A 209 9.56 10.73 -4.72
C ARG A 209 9.54 11.73 -3.57
N HIS A 210 8.89 12.87 -3.76
CA HIS A 210 8.77 13.93 -2.75
C HIS A 210 7.36 13.99 -2.17
N ILE A 211 7.27 14.54 -0.96
CA ILE A 211 6.04 14.82 -0.24
C ILE A 211 5.62 16.27 -0.47
N PHE A 212 4.36 16.46 -0.86
CA PHE A 212 3.73 17.76 -1.05
C PHE A 212 2.56 17.93 -0.08
N VAL A 213 2.38 19.15 0.42
CA VAL A 213 1.26 19.52 1.28
C VAL A 213 0.51 20.69 0.67
N ALA A 214 -0.80 20.56 0.50
CA ALA A 214 -1.68 21.61 -0.01
C ALA A 214 -2.83 21.87 0.97
N SER A 215 -3.31 23.11 1.04
CA SER A 215 -4.61 23.40 1.65
C SER A 215 -5.71 22.69 0.88
N TYR A 216 -6.75 22.25 1.56
CA TYR A 216 -7.92 21.61 0.97
C TYR A 216 -9.20 22.22 1.53
N THR A 217 -10.12 22.56 0.65
CA THR A 217 -11.45 23.07 1.03
C THR A 217 -12.45 22.65 -0.02
N ASP A 218 -13.44 21.85 0.38
CA ASP A 218 -14.59 21.43 -0.44
C ASP A 218 -14.23 20.96 -1.85
N GLY A 219 -13.34 19.97 -1.95
CA GLY A 219 -12.95 19.37 -3.23
C GLY A 219 -12.00 20.24 -4.07
N LYS A 220 -11.38 21.26 -3.46
CA LYS A 220 -10.36 22.10 -4.11
C LYS A 220 -9.08 22.07 -3.30
N ILE A 221 -7.96 21.89 -3.99
CA ILE A 221 -6.63 22.04 -3.41
C ILE A 221 -6.04 23.40 -3.76
N GLY A 222 -5.30 23.97 -2.81
CA GLY A 222 -4.50 25.18 -3.02
C GLY A 222 -3.15 24.88 -3.65
N GLU A 223 -2.27 25.88 -3.66
CA GLU A 223 -0.87 25.69 -4.02
C GLU A 223 -0.20 24.72 -3.04
N ALA A 224 0.53 23.75 -3.59
CA ALA A 224 1.19 22.73 -2.80
C ALA A 224 2.64 23.13 -2.51
N LYS A 225 3.06 22.89 -1.27
CA LYS A 225 4.44 23.04 -0.83
C LYS A 225 5.15 21.69 -0.90
N ASP A 226 6.29 21.64 -1.60
CA ASP A 226 7.25 20.53 -1.47
C ASP A 226 7.98 20.66 -0.12
N ILE A 227 7.86 19.68 0.76
CA ILE A 227 8.55 19.69 2.06
C ILE A 227 9.98 19.14 1.97
N MET A 228 10.37 18.63 0.81
CA MET A 228 11.67 18.05 0.48
C MET A 228 12.34 18.82 -0.67
N GLU A 229 12.02 20.10 -0.83
CA GLU A 229 12.47 20.92 -1.97
C GLU A 229 14.00 20.85 -2.16
N GLY A 230 14.41 20.42 -3.36
CA GLY A 230 15.83 20.30 -3.73
C GLY A 230 16.57 19.10 -3.12
N GLU A 231 15.90 18.27 -2.32
CA GLU A 231 16.48 17.04 -1.81
C GLU A 231 16.53 15.96 -2.91
N ALA A 232 17.57 15.13 -2.93
CA ALA A 232 17.71 14.02 -3.87
C ALA A 232 17.39 12.68 -3.18
N TRP A 233 16.28 12.65 -2.43
CA TRP A 233 15.90 11.52 -1.58
C TRP A 233 14.44 11.12 -1.81
N ASP A 234 14.15 9.82 -1.71
CA ASP A 234 12.76 9.36 -1.74
C ASP A 234 12.14 9.37 -0.35
N SER A 235 10.93 9.91 -0.26
CA SER A 235 9.96 9.59 0.78
C SER A 235 8.54 9.55 0.20
N PRO A 236 7.79 8.43 0.36
CA PRO A 236 8.17 7.22 1.07
C PRO A 236 9.32 6.45 0.40
N MET A 237 9.94 5.54 1.12
CA MET A 237 11.24 4.99 0.71
C MET A 237 11.15 4.03 -0.47
N SER A 238 12.01 4.23 -1.46
CA SER A 238 12.21 3.26 -2.54
C SER A 238 12.74 1.91 -2.02
N PRO A 239 12.46 0.79 -2.70
CA PRO A 239 11.69 0.68 -3.93
C PRO A 239 10.19 0.45 -3.68
N HIS A 240 9.79 0.31 -2.41
CA HIS A 240 8.43 -0.07 -2.04
C HIS A 240 7.46 1.10 -2.04
N PHE A 241 7.93 2.29 -1.67
CA PHE A 241 7.13 3.51 -1.56
C PHE A 241 5.87 3.29 -0.70
N SER A 242 6.05 2.67 0.48
CA SER A 242 4.93 2.32 1.37
C SER A 242 4.18 3.57 1.84
N ASP A 243 2.85 3.56 1.79
CA ASP A 243 2.04 4.65 2.34
C ASP A 243 2.20 4.77 3.87
N ASP A 244 2.60 3.68 4.54
CA ASP A 244 2.85 3.67 5.99
C ASP A 244 4.12 4.44 6.38
N ASP A 245 4.98 4.77 5.42
CA ASP A 245 6.19 5.56 5.67
C ASP A 245 5.91 7.07 5.74
N VAL A 246 4.69 7.54 5.49
CA VAL A 246 4.35 8.98 5.55
C VAL A 246 2.98 9.17 6.23
N VAL A 247 2.98 9.68 7.46
CA VAL A 247 1.75 9.79 8.27
C VAL A 247 1.54 11.17 8.86
N TRP A 248 0.28 11.57 8.94
CA TRP A 248 -0.14 12.77 9.69
C TRP A 248 -0.18 12.49 11.19
N SER A 249 0.26 13.46 11.98
CA SER A 249 -0.09 13.54 13.40
C SER A 249 -1.60 13.72 13.59
N PRO A 250 -2.18 13.26 14.72
CA PRO A 250 -3.62 13.38 14.98
C PRO A 250 -4.15 14.82 14.97
N CYS A 251 -3.30 15.80 15.25
CA CYS A 251 -3.66 17.22 15.21
C CYS A 251 -3.47 17.88 13.83
N GLY A 252 -2.94 17.15 12.84
CA GLY A 252 -2.72 17.65 11.48
C GLY A 252 -1.58 18.67 11.33
N LYS A 253 -0.73 18.86 12.35
CA LYS A 253 0.34 19.88 12.37
C LYS A 253 1.74 19.36 12.10
N ILE A 254 1.92 18.05 12.20
CA ILE A 254 3.20 17.36 12.01
C ILE A 254 2.98 16.22 11.02
N ILE A 255 3.94 16.03 10.11
CA ILE A 255 4.05 14.85 9.26
C ILE A 255 5.27 14.06 9.72
N ALA A 256 5.10 12.79 10.06
CA ALA A 256 6.22 11.88 10.27
C ALA A 256 6.50 11.14 8.97
N TYR A 257 7.76 11.05 8.56
CA TYR A 257 8.13 10.32 7.36
C TYR A 257 9.46 9.56 7.48
N ALA A 258 9.54 8.38 6.86
CA ALA A 258 10.77 7.60 6.78
C ALA A 258 11.57 7.97 5.53
N CYS A 259 12.88 8.20 5.68
CA CYS A 259 13.73 8.57 4.55
C CYS A 259 15.17 8.09 4.70
N LYS A 260 15.77 7.70 3.57
CA LYS A 260 17.21 7.46 3.45
C LYS A 260 17.90 8.67 2.84
N LYS A 261 18.37 9.60 3.69
CA LYS A 261 19.14 10.78 3.25
C LYS A 261 20.61 10.42 2.93
N MET A 262 20.82 9.53 1.96
CA MET A 262 22.13 8.98 1.56
C MET A 262 22.23 8.80 0.04
N HIS A 263 23.42 9.03 -0.54
CA HIS A 263 23.66 8.94 -1.99
C HIS A 263 24.77 7.94 -2.35
N GLY A 264 24.84 7.59 -3.64
CA GLY A 264 25.94 6.84 -4.22
C GLY A 264 26.19 5.49 -3.54
N LYS A 265 27.45 5.25 -3.16
CA LYS A 265 27.85 4.00 -2.50
C LYS A 265 27.18 3.81 -1.14
N ASP A 266 27.02 4.88 -0.36
CA ASP A 266 26.48 4.78 1.00
C ASP A 266 25.01 4.33 0.96
N LEU A 267 24.22 4.85 0.02
CA LEU A 267 22.87 4.36 -0.26
C LEU A 267 22.85 2.87 -0.63
N ALA A 268 23.87 2.39 -1.35
CA ALA A 268 23.92 1.03 -1.90
C ALA A 268 24.20 -0.07 -0.89
N VAL A 269 24.86 0.27 0.22
CA VAL A 269 25.33 -0.71 1.20
C VAL A 269 24.68 -0.52 2.58
N SER A 270 23.88 0.55 2.73
CA SER A 270 23.29 0.92 4.01
C SER A 270 21.82 0.53 4.09
N THR A 271 21.45 -0.05 5.23
CA THR A 271 20.05 -0.19 5.66
C THR A 271 19.56 1.02 6.44
N ASN A 272 20.42 1.95 6.82
CA ASN A 272 20.04 3.09 7.64
C ASN A 272 18.97 3.94 6.96
N SER A 273 17.80 4.01 7.59
CA SER A 273 16.75 5.00 7.33
C SER A 273 16.33 5.61 8.64
N ASP A 274 15.91 6.86 8.58
CA ASP A 274 15.48 7.60 9.76
C ASP A 274 14.02 8.04 9.66
N ILE A 275 13.39 8.27 10.81
CA ILE A 275 12.11 8.95 10.92
C ILE A 275 12.34 10.44 11.16
N TYR A 276 11.76 11.24 10.27
CA TYR A 276 11.79 12.70 10.32
C TYR A 276 10.41 13.24 10.66
N LEU A 277 10.36 14.32 11.45
CA LEU A 277 9.14 15.08 11.73
C LEU A 277 9.21 16.43 11.04
N TYR A 278 8.29 16.69 10.13
CA TYR A 278 8.08 17.99 9.51
C TYR A 278 6.96 18.75 10.22
N HIS A 279 7.30 19.89 10.82
CA HIS A 279 6.36 20.79 11.49
C HIS A 279 5.80 21.80 10.49
N ILE A 280 4.49 21.74 10.24
CA ILE A 280 3.81 22.52 9.20
C ILE A 280 3.91 24.03 9.45
N GLU A 281 3.76 24.47 10.70
CA GLU A 281 3.67 25.89 11.06
C GLU A 281 5.02 26.60 10.91
N ASP A 282 6.10 25.94 11.31
CA ASP A 282 7.44 26.53 11.37
C ASP A 282 8.32 26.16 10.17
N ASN A 283 7.88 25.20 9.35
CA ASN A 283 8.64 24.62 8.25
C ASN A 283 9.98 24.01 8.68
N LEU A 284 9.97 23.37 9.86
CA LEU A 284 11.15 22.75 10.45
C LEU A 284 11.05 21.22 10.34
N THR A 285 12.17 20.60 9.96
CA THR A 285 12.33 19.15 9.95
C THR A 285 13.33 18.74 11.02
N GLU A 286 12.96 17.78 11.86
CA GLU A 286 13.85 17.17 12.85
C GLU A 286 13.96 15.65 12.63
N ASN A 287 15.11 15.06 12.95
CA ASN A 287 15.33 13.62 12.91
C ASN A 287 15.15 13.05 14.32
N ILE A 288 14.17 12.16 14.51
CA ILE A 288 13.86 11.59 15.83
C ILE A 288 14.49 10.22 16.08
N THR A 289 15.16 9.63 15.10
CA THR A 289 15.85 8.34 15.20
C THR A 289 17.36 8.44 15.02
N GLU A 290 17.91 9.66 14.92
CA GLU A 290 19.35 9.88 14.77
C GLU A 290 20.18 8.98 15.72
N GLY A 291 21.19 8.32 15.14
CA GLY A 291 22.07 7.36 15.80
C GLY A 291 21.57 5.91 15.76
N MET A 292 20.38 5.64 15.23
CA MET A 292 19.87 4.30 14.95
C MET A 292 20.28 3.94 13.53
N MET A 293 21.13 2.91 13.38
CA MET A 293 21.91 2.73 12.16
C MET A 293 21.36 1.64 11.21
N GLY A 294 20.22 1.05 11.54
CA GLY A 294 19.47 0.12 10.68
C GLY A 294 18.23 0.79 10.10
N TYR A 295 17.30 -0.01 9.58
CA TYR A 295 16.03 0.53 9.11
C TYR A 295 15.19 1.05 10.27
N ASP A 296 14.81 2.33 10.26
CA ASP A 296 13.66 2.83 11.00
C ASP A 296 12.53 3.20 10.02
N GLN A 297 11.35 2.59 10.19
CA GLN A 297 10.25 2.64 9.23
C GLN A 297 8.88 2.66 9.90
N HIS A 298 7.86 3.01 9.11
CA HIS A 298 6.44 2.87 9.46
C HIS A 298 6.05 3.55 10.78
N PRO A 299 6.26 4.88 10.90
CA PRO A 299 5.90 5.62 12.11
C PRO A 299 4.38 5.66 12.31
N VAL A 300 3.95 5.55 13.58
CA VAL A 300 2.53 5.59 13.97
C VAL A 300 2.35 6.45 15.22
N PHE A 301 1.61 7.55 15.10
CA PHE A 301 1.30 8.41 16.23
C PHE A 301 0.34 7.75 17.23
N SER A 302 0.54 8.02 18.52
CA SER A 302 -0.43 7.72 19.56
C SER A 302 -1.71 8.53 19.37
N PRO A 303 -2.88 8.09 19.88
CA PRO A 303 -4.15 8.80 19.67
C PRO A 303 -4.15 10.25 20.19
N ASP A 304 -3.36 10.54 21.22
CA ASP A 304 -3.17 11.87 21.79
C ASP A 304 -2.07 12.70 21.10
N GLY A 305 -1.36 12.11 20.13
CA GLY A 305 -0.28 12.74 19.36
C GLY A 305 1.00 13.00 20.15
N LYS A 306 1.11 12.54 21.41
CA LYS A 306 2.27 12.80 22.26
C LYS A 306 3.42 11.82 22.08
N ARG A 307 3.15 10.67 21.48
CA ARG A 307 4.12 9.61 21.26
C ARG A 307 4.07 9.12 19.82
N ILE A 308 5.17 8.57 19.36
CA ILE A 308 5.26 7.87 18.08
C ILE A 308 5.81 6.46 18.37
N ALA A 309 5.24 5.45 17.70
CA ALA A 309 5.80 4.12 17.60
C ALA A 309 6.38 3.90 16.20
N TRP A 310 7.41 3.07 16.05
CA TRP A 310 7.97 2.71 14.75
C TRP A 310 8.66 1.35 14.79
N LEU A 311 8.90 0.77 13.61
CA LEU A 311 9.66 -0.45 13.43
C LEU A 311 11.14 -0.13 13.24
N SER A 312 12.03 -0.85 13.92
CA SER A 312 13.46 -0.58 13.95
C SER A 312 14.33 -1.84 13.84
N MET A 313 15.32 -1.84 12.95
CA MET A 313 16.40 -2.83 12.89
C MET A 313 17.69 -2.28 13.51
N GLU A 314 18.49 -3.12 14.17
CA GLU A 314 19.69 -2.67 14.90
C GLU A 314 20.94 -2.64 14.01
N THR A 315 21.07 -3.67 13.18
CA THR A 315 22.32 -4.06 12.56
C THR A 315 22.47 -3.37 11.20
N PRO A 316 23.45 -2.47 11.05
CA PRO A 316 23.66 -1.75 9.79
C PRO A 316 24.03 -2.72 8.66
N GLY A 317 23.41 -2.55 7.50
CA GLY A 317 23.64 -3.40 6.33
C GLY A 317 22.94 -4.76 6.36
N TYR A 318 22.20 -5.10 7.44
CA TYR A 318 21.50 -6.36 7.56
C TYR A 318 19.99 -6.21 7.33
N GLU A 319 19.54 -6.45 6.10
CA GLU A 319 18.13 -6.31 5.70
C GLU A 319 17.17 -7.35 6.30
N SER A 320 17.70 -8.32 7.04
CA SER A 320 16.90 -9.39 7.69
C SER A 320 17.07 -9.41 9.19
N ASP A 321 17.51 -8.30 9.79
CA ASP A 321 17.59 -8.17 11.23
C ASP A 321 16.19 -8.21 11.87
N LEU A 322 16.15 -8.39 13.19
CA LEU A 322 14.92 -8.36 13.96
C LEU A 322 14.22 -7.00 13.78
N SER A 323 12.98 -7.01 13.31
CA SER A 323 12.10 -5.84 13.30
C SER A 323 11.59 -5.59 14.73
N ARG A 324 12.22 -4.64 15.42
CA ARG A 324 11.93 -4.26 16.80
C ARG A 324 10.86 -3.17 16.82
N LEU A 325 10.10 -3.09 17.92
CA LEU A 325 9.12 -2.03 18.11
C LEU A 325 9.65 -1.02 19.13
N PHE A 326 9.73 0.25 18.71
CA PHE A 326 10.14 1.36 19.57
C PHE A 326 9.00 2.34 19.77
N THR A 327 9.08 3.11 20.86
CA THR A 327 8.31 4.34 21.05
C THR A 327 9.22 5.50 21.43
N ILE A 328 8.76 6.72 21.17
CA ILE A 328 9.35 7.96 21.66
C ILE A 328 8.26 8.85 22.25
N ASP A 329 8.56 9.50 23.36
CA ASP A 329 7.78 10.61 23.90
C ASP A 329 8.29 11.93 23.33
N LEU A 330 7.42 12.67 22.65
CA LEU A 330 7.82 13.87 21.89
C LEU A 330 8.11 15.08 22.79
N GLU A 331 7.64 15.08 24.04
CA GLU A 331 7.94 16.16 24.99
C GLU A 331 9.32 15.97 25.61
N THR A 332 9.66 14.73 25.96
CA THR A 332 10.90 14.40 26.70
C THR A 332 12.03 13.89 25.81
N GLY A 333 11.74 13.46 24.58
CA GLY A 333 12.66 12.77 23.68
C GLY A 333 13.00 11.34 24.13
N GLN A 334 12.32 10.80 25.17
CA GLN A 334 12.66 9.49 25.71
C GLN A 334 12.22 8.37 24.77
N ARG A 335 13.19 7.62 24.24
CA ARG A 335 12.94 6.40 23.44
C ARG A 335 12.82 5.16 24.34
N LYS A 336 11.93 4.22 24.00
CA LYS A 336 11.75 2.92 24.66
C LYS A 336 11.73 1.80 23.62
N TYR A 337 12.59 0.78 23.78
CA TYR A 337 12.49 -0.48 23.05
C TYR A 337 11.38 -1.34 23.67
N VAL A 338 10.19 -1.33 23.04
CA VAL A 338 8.96 -1.90 23.60
C VAL A 338 8.95 -3.42 23.57
N THR A 339 9.43 -4.04 22.49
CA THR A 339 9.47 -5.50 22.33
C THR A 339 10.80 -6.13 22.78
N LYS A 340 11.46 -5.54 23.79
CA LYS A 340 12.73 -6.05 24.30
C LYS A 340 12.56 -7.46 24.87
N GLY A 341 13.37 -8.40 24.38
CA GLY A 341 13.33 -9.81 24.78
C GLY A 341 12.28 -10.65 24.05
N PHE A 342 11.55 -10.06 23.11
CA PHE A 342 10.70 -10.77 22.15
C PHE A 342 11.54 -11.15 20.93
N ASP A 343 11.53 -12.43 20.56
CA ASP A 343 12.39 -13.02 19.53
C ASP A 343 11.72 -13.12 18.14
N GLN A 344 10.61 -12.41 17.94
CA GLN A 344 9.88 -12.36 16.68
C GLN A 344 9.76 -10.92 16.16
N ASN A 345 9.61 -10.78 14.85
CA ASN A 345 9.44 -9.49 14.18
C ASN A 345 8.09 -8.86 14.52
N ALA A 346 8.08 -7.55 14.77
CA ALA A 346 6.85 -6.77 14.75
C ALA A 346 6.58 -6.21 13.34
N ASP A 347 5.32 -6.22 12.94
CA ASP A 347 4.79 -5.64 11.70
C ASP A 347 3.38 -5.06 11.97
N ASN A 348 2.88 -4.21 11.08
CA ASN A 348 1.57 -3.55 11.12
C ASN A 348 1.15 -3.10 12.53
N VAL A 349 1.71 -1.98 12.98
CA VAL A 349 1.56 -1.50 14.36
C VAL A 349 0.36 -0.56 14.48
N ALA A 350 -0.42 -0.71 15.56
CA ALA A 350 -1.44 0.28 15.92
C ALA A 350 -1.49 0.51 17.44
N TRP A 351 -1.85 1.71 17.84
CA TRP A 351 -2.14 2.02 19.24
C TRP A 351 -3.53 1.52 19.62
N SER A 352 -3.64 0.99 20.84
CA SER A 352 -4.95 0.88 21.50
C SER A 352 -5.61 2.26 21.61
N SER A 353 -6.94 2.30 21.64
CA SER A 353 -7.70 3.56 21.67
C SER A 353 -7.37 4.47 22.86
N CYS A 354 -6.96 3.89 23.99
CA CYS A 354 -6.52 4.63 25.19
C CYS A 354 -5.00 4.90 25.22
N GLY A 355 -4.24 4.47 24.22
CA GLY A 355 -2.80 4.66 24.14
C GLY A 355 -1.97 3.95 25.22
N SER A 356 -2.55 2.99 25.94
CA SER A 356 -1.87 2.24 27.02
C SER A 356 -1.07 1.05 26.50
N SER A 357 -1.40 0.57 25.30
CA SER A 357 -0.83 -0.62 24.68
C SER A 357 -0.63 -0.40 23.18
N LEU A 358 0.31 -1.15 22.60
CA LEU A 358 0.48 -1.32 21.15
C LEU A 358 -0.01 -2.70 20.74
N ILE A 359 -0.62 -2.79 19.56
CA ILE A 359 -1.06 -4.02 18.91
C ILE A 359 -0.22 -4.15 17.63
N PHE A 360 0.21 -5.37 17.29
CA PHE A 360 1.07 -5.61 16.13
C PHE A 360 0.89 -7.04 15.60
N ILE A 361 1.20 -7.25 14.33
CA ILE A 361 1.32 -8.59 13.73
C ILE A 361 2.74 -9.10 13.98
N SER A 362 2.86 -10.40 14.25
CA SER A 362 4.16 -11.06 14.37
C SER A 362 4.12 -12.50 13.86
N GLY A 363 5.21 -12.89 13.21
CA GLY A 363 5.40 -14.20 12.62
C GLY A 363 5.89 -15.23 13.64
N ILE A 364 5.21 -16.37 13.72
CA ILE A 364 5.66 -17.52 14.51
C ILE A 364 5.26 -18.83 13.83
N ASN A 365 6.18 -19.79 13.75
CA ASN A 365 5.92 -21.12 13.22
C ASN A 365 5.16 -21.10 11.88
N ALA A 366 5.64 -20.28 10.94
CA ALA A 366 5.04 -20.09 9.62
C ALA A 366 3.55 -19.69 9.65
N THR A 367 3.19 -18.82 10.59
CA THR A 367 1.88 -18.16 10.70
C THR A 367 2.08 -16.71 11.12
N GLN A 368 1.14 -15.82 10.79
CA GLN A 368 1.14 -14.42 11.23
C GLN A 368 -0.01 -14.18 12.21
N GLN A 369 0.33 -13.84 13.44
CA GLN A 369 -0.61 -13.69 14.55
C GLN A 369 -0.64 -12.25 15.05
N ILE A 370 -1.76 -11.84 15.63
CA ILE A 370 -1.89 -10.53 16.28
C ILE A 370 -1.47 -10.65 17.75
N TYR A 371 -0.63 -9.72 18.19
CA TYR A 371 -0.13 -9.59 19.55
C TYR A 371 -0.48 -8.21 20.11
N ARG A 372 -0.44 -8.09 21.43
CA ARG A 372 -0.52 -6.83 22.16
C ARG A 372 0.61 -6.73 23.17
N VAL A 373 1.22 -5.57 23.27
CA VAL A 373 2.19 -5.22 24.31
C VAL A 373 1.68 -4.08 25.19
N SER A 374 1.67 -4.30 26.51
CA SER A 374 1.37 -3.27 27.50
C SER A 374 2.56 -2.33 27.66
N LEU A 375 2.33 -1.01 27.62
CA LEU A 375 3.42 -0.04 27.80
C LEU A 375 3.82 0.14 29.26
N GLU A 376 2.94 -0.19 30.20
CA GLU A 376 3.19 -0.14 31.64
C GLU A 376 3.98 -1.36 32.11
N SER A 377 3.45 -2.57 31.85
CA SER A 377 4.05 -3.81 32.34
C SER A 377 5.10 -4.42 31.40
N SER A 378 5.17 -3.95 30.14
CA SER A 378 5.97 -4.57 29.08
C SER A 378 5.58 -6.03 28.78
N GLU A 379 4.41 -6.47 29.24
CA GLU A 379 3.88 -7.81 28.94
C GLU A 379 3.41 -7.88 27.48
N ILE A 380 3.85 -8.93 26.76
CA ILE A 380 3.42 -9.25 25.41
C ILE A 380 2.47 -10.44 25.46
N LYS A 381 1.24 -10.26 24.97
CA LYS A 381 0.20 -11.28 24.89
C LYS A 381 -0.12 -11.58 23.43
N LYS A 382 -0.12 -12.87 23.07
CA LYS A 382 -0.65 -13.35 21.79
C LYS A 382 -2.18 -13.29 21.83
N ILE A 383 -2.81 -12.55 20.91
CA ILE A 383 -4.27 -12.40 20.82
C ILE A 383 -4.86 -13.54 19.99
N THR A 384 -4.28 -13.84 18.83
CA THR A 384 -4.80 -14.85 17.90
C THR A 384 -3.91 -16.09 17.86
N ASP A 385 -4.49 -17.23 17.49
CA ASP A 385 -3.73 -18.46 17.28
C ASP A 385 -4.40 -19.34 16.21
N GLY A 386 -3.61 -19.93 15.33
CA GLY A 386 -4.09 -20.85 14.31
C GLY A 386 -3.26 -20.87 13.03
N TRP A 387 -3.59 -21.75 12.09
CA TRP A 387 -2.86 -21.87 10.81
C TRP A 387 -3.38 -20.88 9.78
N HIS A 388 -3.02 -19.63 9.98
CA HIS A 388 -3.44 -18.51 9.15
C HIS A 388 -2.42 -17.39 9.21
N ASN A 389 -2.59 -16.43 8.30
CA ASN A 389 -1.89 -15.17 8.36
C ASN A 389 -2.88 -14.02 8.45
N TYR A 390 -2.73 -13.20 9.48
CA TYR A 390 -3.20 -11.83 9.39
C TYR A 390 -2.18 -10.99 8.63
N THR A 391 -2.66 -10.16 7.71
CA THR A 391 -1.81 -9.31 6.84
C THR A 391 -2.04 -7.82 7.06
N TRP A 392 -3.12 -7.47 7.74
CA TRP A 392 -3.47 -6.10 8.10
C TRP A 392 -4.53 -6.11 9.21
N PHE A 393 -4.52 -5.14 10.10
CA PHE A 393 -5.65 -4.86 10.99
C PHE A 393 -5.78 -3.36 11.31
N ALA A 394 -6.97 -2.98 11.81
CA ALA A 394 -7.24 -1.69 12.43
C ALA A 394 -8.07 -1.85 13.72
N PRO A 395 -7.79 -1.08 14.78
CA PRO A 395 -8.61 -1.05 15.99
C PRO A 395 -10.03 -0.49 15.74
N ALA A 396 -11.06 -1.17 16.26
CA ALA A 396 -12.47 -0.84 16.11
C ALA A 396 -13.24 -0.97 17.45
N LYS A 397 -13.04 -0.04 18.39
CA LYS A 397 -13.77 0.04 19.69
C LYS A 397 -13.93 -1.32 20.41
N GLY A 398 -12.82 -1.87 20.92
CA GLY A 398 -12.82 -3.13 21.68
C GLY A 398 -12.74 -4.39 20.79
N THR A 399 -12.94 -4.25 19.48
CA THR A 399 -12.59 -5.26 18.48
C THR A 399 -11.48 -4.76 17.57
N LEU A 400 -10.98 -5.64 16.71
CA LEU A 400 -10.14 -5.34 15.57
C LEU A 400 -10.91 -5.73 14.31
N VAL A 401 -10.72 -5.00 13.22
CA VAL A 401 -11.04 -5.46 11.86
C VAL A 401 -9.72 -5.87 11.23
N ALA A 402 -9.64 -7.07 10.66
CA ALA A 402 -8.40 -7.61 10.12
C ALA A 402 -8.59 -8.32 8.79
N GLN A 403 -7.56 -8.29 7.95
CA GLN A 403 -7.42 -9.16 6.80
C GLN A 403 -6.76 -10.45 7.22
N LYS A 404 -7.33 -11.58 6.82
CA LYS A 404 -6.84 -12.92 7.11
C LYS A 404 -6.84 -13.79 5.86
N MET A 405 -5.80 -14.61 5.71
CA MET A 405 -5.70 -15.65 4.69
C MET A 405 -5.18 -16.97 5.28
N THR A 406 -5.38 -18.05 4.53
CA THR A 406 -4.79 -19.37 4.80
C THR A 406 -4.30 -19.97 3.48
N MET A 407 -3.54 -21.07 3.54
CA MET A 407 -3.17 -21.82 2.33
C MET A 407 -4.38 -22.28 1.48
N SER A 408 -5.57 -22.38 2.07
CA SER A 408 -6.81 -22.79 1.39
C SER A 408 -7.86 -21.68 1.30
N MET A 409 -7.51 -20.44 1.67
CA MET A 409 -8.43 -19.30 1.66
C MET A 409 -7.65 -18.01 1.35
N ALA A 410 -7.91 -17.41 0.18
CA ALA A 410 -7.53 -16.06 -0.17
C ALA A 410 -7.99 -15.04 0.88
N THR A 411 -7.39 -13.85 0.87
CA THR A 411 -7.66 -12.80 1.86
C THR A 411 -9.15 -12.46 1.98
N GLU A 412 -9.65 -12.51 3.21
CA GLU A 412 -11.00 -12.11 3.61
C GLU A 412 -10.91 -11.24 4.88
N PHE A 413 -11.95 -10.45 5.16
CA PHE A 413 -12.04 -9.65 6.38
C PHE A 413 -12.65 -10.43 7.54
N PHE A 414 -12.16 -10.15 8.75
CA PHE A 414 -12.65 -10.69 10.02
C PHE A 414 -12.78 -9.57 11.04
N THR A 415 -13.76 -9.69 11.94
CA THR A 415 -13.72 -9.01 13.24
C THR A 415 -13.06 -9.91 14.27
N ILE A 416 -12.29 -9.34 15.18
CA ILE A 416 -11.58 -10.07 16.24
C ILE A 416 -11.81 -9.36 17.56
N ASN A 417 -12.22 -10.09 18.59
CA ASN A 417 -12.24 -9.56 19.94
C ASN A 417 -10.79 -9.30 20.42
N SER A 418 -10.47 -8.06 20.74
CA SER A 418 -9.08 -7.66 21.07
C SER A 418 -8.52 -8.24 22.36
N GLU A 419 -9.36 -8.83 23.22
CA GLU A 419 -8.95 -9.48 24.47
C GLU A 419 -8.88 -11.00 24.35
N THR A 420 -9.86 -11.62 23.70
CA THR A 420 -10.05 -13.08 23.65
C THR A 420 -9.52 -13.73 22.38
N GLY A 421 -9.35 -12.96 21.29
CA GLY A 421 -8.98 -13.49 19.98
C GLY A 421 -10.13 -14.17 19.23
N GLU A 422 -11.34 -14.18 19.79
CA GLU A 422 -12.52 -14.72 19.11
C GLU A 422 -12.79 -13.93 17.83
N GLU A 423 -12.89 -14.64 16.70
CA GLU A 423 -13.05 -14.02 15.39
C GLU A 423 -14.37 -14.38 14.70
N LYS A 424 -14.82 -13.48 13.81
CA LYS A 424 -15.97 -13.70 12.93
C LYS A 424 -15.65 -13.17 11.54
N GLN A 425 -15.79 -14.03 10.54
CA GLN A 425 -15.62 -13.67 9.12
C GLN A 425 -16.69 -12.64 8.69
N LEU A 426 -16.25 -11.62 7.97
CA LEU A 426 -17.07 -10.52 7.45
C LEU A 426 -17.37 -10.68 5.97
N THR A 427 -16.37 -11.03 5.16
CA THR A 427 -16.50 -11.15 3.71
C THR A 427 -16.37 -12.59 3.25
N HIS A 428 -16.96 -12.87 2.10
CA HIS A 428 -16.93 -14.16 1.42
C HIS A 428 -16.72 -13.94 -0.09
N ILE A 429 -15.72 -13.12 -0.45
CA ILE A 429 -15.49 -12.60 -1.81
C ILE A 429 -15.39 -13.71 -2.86
N ASN A 430 -14.77 -14.84 -2.49
CA ASN A 430 -14.52 -15.95 -3.40
C ASN A 430 -15.38 -17.19 -3.11
N LYS A 431 -16.50 -17.03 -2.40
CA LYS A 431 -17.38 -18.14 -2.00
C LYS A 431 -17.91 -18.96 -3.18
N HIS A 432 -18.24 -18.31 -4.30
CA HIS A 432 -18.67 -19.00 -5.52
C HIS A 432 -17.61 -19.97 -6.06
N ILE A 433 -16.32 -19.73 -5.78
CA ILE A 433 -15.25 -20.68 -6.10
C ILE A 433 -15.18 -21.77 -5.05
N TYR A 434 -15.10 -21.43 -3.76
CA TYR A 434 -14.93 -22.42 -2.68
C TYR A 434 -16.10 -23.39 -2.54
N ASP A 435 -17.32 -22.98 -2.92
CA ASP A 435 -18.50 -23.86 -2.91
C ASP A 435 -18.43 -24.95 -3.99
N ASN A 436 -17.64 -24.74 -5.04
CA ASN A 436 -17.54 -25.64 -6.20
C ASN A 436 -16.18 -26.33 -6.33
N ILE A 437 -15.14 -25.78 -5.70
CA ILE A 437 -13.76 -26.25 -5.85
C ILE A 437 -13.26 -26.84 -4.54
N LYS A 438 -12.83 -28.11 -4.58
CA LYS A 438 -12.24 -28.78 -3.43
C LYS A 438 -10.77 -28.40 -3.28
N MET A 439 -10.44 -27.72 -2.20
CA MET A 439 -9.06 -27.42 -1.82
C MET A 439 -8.35 -28.66 -1.25
N GLY A 440 -7.02 -28.63 -1.29
CA GLY A 440 -6.18 -29.62 -0.63
C GLY A 440 -6.27 -29.53 0.90
N GLU A 441 -5.93 -30.62 1.57
CA GLU A 441 -5.81 -30.65 3.04
C GLU A 441 -4.41 -30.20 3.45
N VAL A 442 -4.33 -29.23 4.36
CA VAL A 442 -3.06 -28.67 4.83
C VAL A 442 -2.81 -29.13 6.25
N THR A 443 -1.65 -29.73 6.49
CA THR A 443 -1.25 -30.22 7.82
C THR A 443 0.15 -29.77 8.18
N GLN A 444 0.35 -29.42 9.45
CA GLN A 444 1.67 -29.13 9.99
C GLN A 444 2.46 -30.43 10.23
N ARG A 445 3.77 -30.41 9.97
CA ARG A 445 4.68 -31.50 10.33
C ARG A 445 5.99 -30.93 10.87
N TRP A 446 6.43 -31.44 12.01
CA TRP A 446 7.73 -31.11 12.57
C TRP A 446 8.76 -32.16 12.18
N ILE A 447 9.85 -31.73 11.58
CA ILE A 447 10.96 -32.60 11.18
C ILE A 447 12.23 -32.23 11.93
N LYS A 448 13.03 -33.24 12.27
CA LYS A 448 14.32 -33.05 12.89
C LYS A 448 15.36 -32.72 11.82
N THR A 449 16.06 -31.61 11.97
CA THR A 449 17.13 -31.16 11.06
C THR A 449 18.45 -31.88 11.37
N THR A 450 19.44 -31.74 10.48
CA THR A 450 20.75 -32.38 10.61
C THR A 450 21.56 -31.89 11.82
N ASP A 451 21.31 -30.66 12.28
CA ASP A 451 21.86 -30.08 13.52
C ASP A 451 21.03 -30.44 14.77
N GLY A 452 19.99 -31.25 14.62
CA GLY A 452 19.17 -31.76 15.71
C GLY A 452 18.04 -30.85 16.18
N LYS A 453 17.84 -29.69 15.53
CA LYS A 453 16.70 -28.79 15.78
C LYS A 453 15.41 -29.32 15.16
N GLN A 454 14.31 -28.64 15.48
CA GLN A 454 13.00 -28.89 14.88
C GLN A 454 12.71 -27.82 13.83
N MET A 455 12.30 -28.25 12.65
CA MET A 455 11.83 -27.37 11.58
C MET A 455 10.39 -27.73 11.26
N LEU A 456 9.53 -26.72 11.21
CA LEU A 456 8.17 -26.88 10.74
C LEU A 456 8.15 -26.93 9.22
N VAL A 457 7.37 -27.86 8.67
CA VAL A 457 7.01 -27.92 7.25
C VAL A 457 5.50 -28.08 7.12
N TRP A 458 4.95 -27.57 6.02
CA TRP A 458 3.56 -27.82 5.63
C TRP A 458 3.47 -28.98 4.66
N VAL A 459 2.51 -29.86 4.88
CA VAL A 459 2.14 -30.94 3.96
C VAL A 459 0.78 -30.62 3.40
N ILE A 460 0.72 -30.40 2.08
CA ILE A 460 -0.52 -30.13 1.35
C ILE A 460 -0.88 -31.40 0.57
N LEU A 461 -1.94 -32.07 0.99
CA LEU A 461 -2.48 -33.24 0.31
C LEU A 461 -3.40 -32.79 -0.84
N PRO A 462 -3.40 -33.50 -1.98
CA PRO A 462 -4.29 -33.18 -3.08
C PRO A 462 -5.76 -33.33 -2.67
N PRO A 463 -6.69 -32.66 -3.38
CA PRO A 463 -8.11 -32.93 -3.18
C PRO A 463 -8.40 -34.41 -3.45
N ASN A 464 -9.24 -35.02 -2.60
CA ASN A 464 -9.59 -36.45 -2.67
C ASN A 464 -8.40 -37.40 -2.45
N PHE A 465 -7.45 -37.00 -1.61
CA PHE A 465 -6.35 -37.86 -1.18
C PHE A 465 -6.85 -39.22 -0.64
N ASP A 466 -6.16 -40.28 -1.04
CA ASP A 466 -6.41 -41.67 -0.65
C ASP A 466 -5.10 -42.24 -0.11
N GLU A 467 -5.06 -42.51 1.20
CA GLU A 467 -3.86 -42.99 1.89
C GLU A 467 -3.32 -44.33 1.36
N THR A 468 -4.13 -45.08 0.61
CA THR A 468 -3.73 -46.36 0.00
C THR A 468 -3.00 -46.20 -1.34
N LYS A 469 -2.98 -44.99 -1.89
CA LYS A 469 -2.36 -44.69 -3.20
C LYS A 469 -1.03 -43.95 -3.05
N GLN A 470 -0.22 -44.05 -4.09
CA GLN A 470 1.02 -43.28 -4.22
C GLN A 470 0.80 -42.07 -5.12
N TYR A 471 1.42 -40.96 -4.74
CA TYR A 471 1.34 -39.68 -5.44
C TYR A 471 2.75 -39.12 -5.68
N PRO A 472 2.98 -38.43 -6.81
CA PRO A 472 4.18 -37.63 -6.97
C PRO A 472 4.20 -36.52 -5.89
N THR A 473 5.39 -36.22 -5.37
CA THR A 473 5.59 -35.17 -4.36
C THR A 473 6.40 -34.03 -4.96
N LEU A 474 5.91 -32.81 -4.80
CA LEU A 474 6.66 -31.59 -5.11
C LEU A 474 7.18 -30.99 -3.81
N LEU A 475 8.50 -30.81 -3.72
CA LEU A 475 9.11 -30.03 -2.64
C LEU A 475 9.19 -28.57 -3.10
N TYR A 476 8.45 -27.70 -2.42
CA TYR A 476 8.52 -26.25 -2.62
C TYR A 476 9.37 -25.63 -1.52
N CYS A 477 10.43 -24.92 -1.92
CA CYS A 477 11.27 -24.12 -1.04
C CYS A 477 11.10 -22.64 -1.43
N GLN A 478 10.57 -21.82 -0.52
CA GLN A 478 10.39 -20.40 -0.77
C GLN A 478 11.72 -19.64 -0.81
N GLY A 479 11.74 -18.57 -1.61
CA GLY A 479 12.82 -17.58 -1.62
C GLY A 479 12.82 -16.67 -0.38
N GLY A 480 13.81 -15.78 -0.28
CA GLY A 480 14.09 -15.01 0.92
C GLY A 480 15.60 -14.95 1.14
N PRO A 481 16.17 -15.58 2.17
CA PRO A 481 15.66 -16.74 2.93
C PRO A 481 14.88 -16.41 4.21
N GLN A 482 14.63 -15.13 4.51
CA GLN A 482 14.05 -14.67 5.77
C GLN A 482 12.50 -14.69 5.83
N SER A 483 11.83 -15.43 4.94
CA SER A 483 10.37 -15.53 4.90
C SER A 483 9.92 -16.96 5.16
N THR A 484 8.73 -17.11 5.74
CA THR A 484 8.11 -18.41 5.97
C THR A 484 7.06 -18.72 4.90
N VAL A 485 6.94 -20.00 4.53
CA VAL A 485 5.80 -20.48 3.72
C VAL A 485 4.62 -20.59 4.65
N SER A 486 3.65 -19.70 4.51
CA SER A 486 2.54 -19.54 5.46
C SER A 486 1.24 -19.27 4.75
#